data_AF-A0CIW2-F1
#
_entry.id   AF-A0CIW2-F1
#
_cell.length_a   1.000
_cell.length_b   1.000
_cell.length_c   1.000
_cell.angle_alpha   90.00
_cell.angle_beta   90.00
_cell.angle_gamma   90.00
#
_symmetry.space_group_name_H-M   'P 1'
#
loop_
_entity.id
_entity.type
_entity.pdbx_description
1 polymer ?
#
loop_
_entity_poly.entity_id
_entity_poly.type
_entity_poly.pdbx_seq_one_letter_code
_entity_poly.pdbx_strand_id
1 'polypeptide(L)'
;MSAGIFIGTIIFIGIGIGVTVWLKGVVTKATKNLSDLNDNLLQCNNHKSRLMYVSVISGTIQFWLLWFCMYMHQLNPIISPIRGHE
;
A
#
# COMPACT_ATOMS: atom_id res chain seq x y z
N MET A 1 5.27 -21.43 -11.03
CA MET A 1 5.86 -20.70 -9.89
C MET A 1 6.02 -19.20 -10.14
N SER A 2 6.60 -18.77 -11.28
CA SER A 2 6.80 -17.34 -11.59
C SER A 2 5.50 -16.55 -11.77
N ALA A 3 4.47 -17.15 -12.39
CA ALA A 3 3.18 -16.50 -12.64
C ALA A 3 2.49 -15.95 -11.37
N GLY A 4 2.58 -16.67 -10.24
CA GLY A 4 1.97 -16.24 -8.97
C GLY A 4 2.62 -14.97 -8.40
N ILE A 5 3.94 -14.82 -8.56
CA ILE A 5 4.69 -13.62 -8.14
C ILE A 5 4.27 -12.42 -8.99
N PHE A 6 4.13 -12.60 -10.31
CA PHE A 6 3.68 -11.53 -11.21
C PHE A 6 2.26 -11.08 -10.89
N ILE A 7 1.34 -12.03 -10.70
CA ILE A 7 -0.06 -11.72 -10.36
C ILE A 7 -0.14 -10.97 -9.03
N GLY A 8 0.54 -11.44 -7.99
CA GLY A 8 0.53 -10.77 -6.69
C GLY A 8 1.13 -9.36 -6.74
N THR A 9 2.23 -9.18 -7.47
CA THR A 9 2.84 -7.86 -7.66
C THR A 9 1.89 -6.88 -8.38
N ILE A 10 1.19 -7.32 -9.43
CA ILE A 10 0.20 -6.49 -10.13
C ILE A 10 -0.93 -6.07 -9.19
N ILE A 11 -1.41 -6.99 -8.35
CA ILE A 11 -2.46 -6.70 -7.36
C ILE A 11 -2.02 -5.62 -6.37
N PHE A 12 -0.82 -5.75 -5.79
CA PHE A 12 -0.31 -4.76 -4.84
C PHE A 12 -0.07 -3.39 -5.46
N ILE A 13 0.41 -3.34 -6.72
CA ILE A 13 0.50 -2.09 -7.49
C ILE A 13 -0.89 -1.46 -7.68
N GLY A 14 -1.87 -2.26 -8.06
CA GLY A 14 -3.26 -1.81 -8.23
C GLY A 14 -3.84 -1.23 -6.94
N ILE A 15 -3.65 -1.91 -5.81
CA ILE A 15 -4.07 -1.43 -4.48
C ILE A 15 -3.36 -0.11 -4.13
N GLY A 16 -2.05 -0.03 -4.32
CA GLY A 16 -1.27 1.18 -4.05
C GLY A 16 -1.75 2.40 -4.84
N ILE A 17 -2.00 2.22 -6.15
CA ILE A 17 -2.55 3.28 -7.01
C ILE A 17 -3.97 3.65 -6.57
N GLY A 18 -4.83 2.67 -6.29
CA GLY A 18 -6.21 2.89 -5.85
C GLY A 18 -6.29 3.71 -4.56
N VAL A 19 -5.50 3.36 -3.56
CA VAL A 19 -5.42 4.10 -2.28
C VAL A 19 -4.90 5.52 -2.49
N THR A 20 -3.90 5.69 -3.35
CA THR A 20 -3.31 7.00 -3.67
C THR A 20 -4.33 7.94 -4.32
N VAL A 21 -5.10 7.44 -5.30
CA VAL A 21 -6.15 8.23 -5.98
C VAL A 21 -7.30 8.57 -5.03
N TRP A 22 -7.76 7.61 -4.23
CA TRP A 22 -8.81 7.82 -3.24
C TRP A 22 -8.42 8.89 -2.21
N LEU A 23 -7.21 8.77 -1.66
CA LEU A 23 -6.66 9.74 -0.71
C LEU A 23 -6.52 11.13 -1.32
N LYS A 24 -6.08 11.25 -2.58
CA LYS A 24 -6.04 12.53 -3.29
C LYS A 24 -7.43 13.16 -3.36
N GLY A 25 -8.46 12.38 -3.69
CA GLY A 25 -9.84 12.84 -3.74
C GLY A 25 -10.34 13.37 -2.38
N VAL A 26 -10.04 12.66 -1.29
CA VAL A 26 -10.38 13.08 0.07
C VAL A 26 -9.64 14.37 0.47
N VAL A 27 -8.33 14.42 0.23
CA VAL A 27 -7.50 15.58 0.57
C VAL A 27 -7.89 16.81 -0.26
N THR A 28 -8.12 16.69 -1.57
CA THR A 28 -8.54 17.84 -2.39
C THR A 28 -9.89 18.41 -1.95
N LYS A 29 -10.84 17.57 -1.52
CA LYS A 29 -12.11 18.04 -0.95
C LYS A 29 -11.89 18.82 0.34
N ALA A 30 -11.02 18.35 1.22
CA ALA A 30 -10.69 19.04 2.47
C ALA A 30 -9.90 20.34 2.22
N THR A 31 -8.96 20.35 1.26
CA THR A 31 -8.11 21.50 0.95
C THR A 31 -8.89 22.66 0.34
N LYS A 32 -9.90 22.41 -0.53
CA LYS A 32 -10.71 23.49 -1.12
C LYS A 32 -11.44 24.34 -0.06
N ASN A 33 -11.98 23.70 0.97
CA ASN A 33 -12.64 24.41 2.08
C ASN A 33 -11.64 25.21 2.94
N LEU A 34 -10.36 24.83 2.92
CA LEU A 34 -9.32 25.46 3.73
C LEU A 34 -8.62 26.61 2.99
N SER A 35 -8.49 26.53 1.66
CA SER A 35 -7.84 27.60 0.88
C SER A 35 -8.65 28.89 0.90
N ASP A 36 -9.98 28.80 0.94
CA ASP A 36 -10.85 29.98 1.08
C ASP A 36 -10.71 30.65 2.46
N LEU A 37 -10.11 29.96 3.44
CA LEU A 37 -9.98 30.44 4.81
C LEU A 37 -8.61 31.08 5.11
N ASN A 38 -7.49 30.56 4.56
CA ASN A 38 -6.13 31.09 4.79
C ASN A 38 -5.02 30.44 3.91
N ASP A 39 -4.19 31.24 3.23
CA ASP A 39 -3.04 30.77 2.42
C ASP A 39 -1.92 30.10 3.24
N ASN A 40 -1.70 30.53 4.49
CA ASN A 40 -0.67 29.94 5.36
C ASN A 40 -1.01 28.48 5.75
N LEU A 41 -2.30 28.16 5.86
CA LEU A 41 -2.76 26.79 6.13
C LEU A 41 -2.62 25.88 4.90
N LEU A 42 -2.72 26.44 3.69
CA LEU A 42 -2.50 25.73 2.44
C LEU A 42 -1.08 25.15 2.36
N GLN A 43 -0.07 25.93 2.76
CA GLN A 43 1.33 25.51 2.73
C GLN A 43 1.60 24.37 3.72
N CYS A 44 1.01 24.43 4.92
CA CYS A 44 1.11 23.37 5.93
C CYS A 44 0.44 22.06 5.43
N ASN A 45 -0.72 22.15 4.80
CA ASN A 45 -1.43 20.98 4.25
C ASN A 45 -0.69 20.33 3.09
N ASN A 46 0.00 21.09 2.24
CA ASN A 46 0.81 20.53 1.16
C ASN A 46 1.98 19.68 1.72
N HIS A 47 2.57 20.09 2.84
CA HIS A 47 3.59 19.29 3.52
C HIS A 47 3.02 17.99 4.10
N LYS A 48 1.87 18.08 4.80
CA LYS A 48 1.16 16.89 5.32
C LYS A 48 0.76 15.92 4.21
N SER A 49 0.29 16.44 3.08
CA SER A 49 -0.08 15.64 1.91
C SER A 49 1.13 14.87 1.34
N ARG A 50 2.30 15.51 1.23
CA ARG A 50 3.54 14.83 0.81
C ARG A 50 3.95 13.69 1.75
N LEU A 51 3.91 13.91 3.06
CA LEU A 51 4.24 12.87 4.05
C LEU A 51 3.25 11.69 3.95
N MET A 52 1.97 11.98 3.71
CA MET A 52 0.97 10.94 3.52
C MET A 52 1.26 10.05 2.31
N TYR A 53 1.63 10.64 1.15
CA TYR A 53 2.01 9.85 -0.03
C TYR A 53 3.21 8.96 0.22
N VAL A 54 4.25 9.50 0.87
CA VAL A 54 5.46 8.72 1.21
C VAL A 54 5.11 7.57 2.15
N SER A 55 4.25 7.80 3.14
CA SER A 55 3.78 6.78 4.08
C SER A 55 3.00 5.66 3.38
N VAL A 56 2.10 6.01 2.45
CA VAL A 56 1.30 5.02 1.69
C VAL A 56 2.19 4.14 0.81
N ILE A 57 3.15 4.74 0.11
CA ILE A 57 4.09 3.98 -0.74
C ILE A 57 4.95 3.07 0.13
N SER A 58 5.52 3.60 1.21
CA SER A 58 6.34 2.83 2.15
C SER A 58 5.57 1.64 2.73
N GLY A 59 4.35 1.86 3.23
CA GLY A 59 3.50 0.81 3.76
C GLY A 59 3.14 -0.24 2.70
N THR A 60 2.79 0.18 1.49
CA THR A 60 2.47 -0.74 0.38
C THR A 60 3.65 -1.66 0.05
N ILE A 61 4.87 -1.10 0.04
CA ILE A 61 6.10 -1.88 -0.18
C ILE A 61 6.32 -2.89 0.96
N GLN A 62 6.12 -2.48 2.22
CA GLN A 62 6.27 -3.37 3.38
C GLN A 62 5.29 -4.55 3.34
N PHE A 63 4.01 -4.28 3.03
CA PHE A 63 3.01 -5.34 2.91
C PHE A 63 3.28 -6.27 1.71
N TRP A 64 3.75 -5.72 0.59
CA TRP A 64 4.16 -6.53 -0.56
C TRP A 64 5.37 -7.42 -0.22
N LEU A 65 6.38 -6.89 0.47
CA LEU A 65 7.55 -7.66 0.92
C LEU A 65 7.15 -8.78 1.88
N LEU A 66 6.27 -8.50 2.84
CA LEU A 66 5.77 -9.51 3.78
C LEU A 66 5.07 -10.66 3.03
N TRP A 67 4.17 -10.33 2.11
CA TRP A 67 3.49 -11.31 1.28
C TRP A 67 4.48 -12.11 0.42
N PHE A 68 5.45 -11.43 -0.20
CA PHE A 68 6.47 -12.06 -1.04
C PHE A 68 7.30 -13.07 -0.24
N CYS A 69 7.74 -12.71 0.97
CA CYS A 69 8.46 -13.62 1.86
C CYS A 69 7.64 -14.86 2.22
N MET A 70 6.37 -14.69 2.57
CA MET A 70 5.49 -15.82 2.89
C MET A 70 5.28 -16.74 1.68
N TYR A 71 5.09 -16.16 0.49
CA TYR A 71 4.96 -16.92 -0.75
C TYR A 71 6.22 -17.75 -1.03
N MET A 72 7.41 -17.13 -0.94
CA MET A 72 8.68 -17.81 -1.18
C MET A 72 8.94 -18.95 -0.18
N HIS A 73 8.57 -18.77 1.09
CA HIS A 73 8.72 -19.82 2.11
C HIS A 73 7.94 -21.10 1.78
N GLN A 74 6.83 -20.99 1.06
CA GLN A 74 5.99 -22.14 0.69
C GLN A 74 6.44 -22.85 -0.59
N LEU A 75 7.38 -22.28 -1.37
CA LEU A 75 7.79 -22.86 -2.67
C LEU A 75 8.64 -24.12 -2.54
N ASN A 76 9.40 -24.26 -1.44
CA ASN A 76 10.22 -25.45 -1.20
C ASN A 76 10.21 -25.82 0.29
N PRO A 77 9.10 -26.39 0.80
CA PRO A 77 8.96 -26.70 2.21
C PRO A 77 9.84 -27.88 2.59
N ILE A 78 10.73 -27.68 3.57
CA ILE A 78 11.55 -28.76 4.15
C ILE A 78 10.70 -29.66 5.06
N ILE A 79 9.68 -29.09 5.70
CA ILE A 79 8.79 -29.77 6.63
C ILE A 79 7.40 -29.81 6.00
N SER A 80 6.84 -31.01 5.87
CA SER A 80 5.46 -31.22 5.44
C SER A 80 4.56 -31.46 6.65
N PRO A 81 3.29 -31.03 6.63
CA PRO A 81 2.36 -31.27 7.74
C PRO A 81 2.16 -32.78 7.95
N ILE A 82 2.36 -33.25 9.18
CA ILE A 82 2.05 -34.62 9.59
C ILE A 82 0.52 -34.74 9.64
N ARG A 83 -0.05 -35.50 8.71
CA ARG A 83 -1.46 -35.86 8.78
C ARG A 83 -1.62 -36.87 9.91
N GLY A 84 -2.24 -36.46 11.01
CA GLY A 84 -2.68 -37.39 12.06
C GLY A 84 -3.64 -38.39 11.44
N HIS A 85 -3.51 -39.67 11.79
CA HIS A 85 -4.38 -40.76 11.33
C HIS A 85 -5.86 -40.39 11.54
N GLU A 86 -6.58 -40.22 10.43
CA GLU A 86 -8.01 -40.46 10.32
C GLU A 86 -8.23 -41.87 9.75
#